data_AF-A0A7I4YSM7-F1
#
_entry.id   AF-A0A7I4YSM7-F1
#
_cell.length_a   1.000
_cell.length_b   1.000
_cell.length_c   1.000
_cell.angle_alpha   90.00
_cell.angle_beta   90.00
_cell.angle_gamma   90.00
#
_symmetry.space_group_name_H-M   'P 1'
#
loop_
_entity.id
_entity.type
_entity.pdbx_description
1 polymer ?
#
loop_
_entity_poly.entity_id
_entity_poly.type
_entity_poly.pdbx_seq_one_letter_code
_entity_poly.pdbx_strand_id
1 'polypeptide(L)'
;MDVFSFNIPWIINPSEYNCSGRSLNEWESRGSVNNIQGYYYAISGTIFVTIYVMCLIGMFRGNLLKTPCYCLMFFNGIVDIMDLVAGSFFAAYFHFTGAVFCTSVGINWFAGYFSWCKCMDGSFPQLRRAGFEPGC
;
A
#
# COMPACT_ATOMS: atom_id res chain seq x y z
N MET A 1 24.53 4.88 14.90
CA MET A 1 23.37 5.80 14.88
C MET A 1 23.25 6.19 13.43
N ASP A 2 22.51 5.41 12.66
CA ASP A 2 22.47 5.53 11.20
C ASP A 2 21.00 5.57 10.79
N VAL A 3 20.33 6.64 11.24
CA VAL A 3 18.86 6.77 11.22
C VAL A 3 18.36 7.36 9.89
N PHE A 4 19.25 7.76 8.98
CA PHE A 4 18.84 8.33 7.70
C PHE A 4 19.75 7.85 6.56
N SER A 5 19.42 6.69 5.97
CA SER A 5 19.77 6.45 4.57
C SER A 5 18.98 7.45 3.73
N PHE A 6 19.61 8.55 3.33
CA PHE A 6 19.06 9.52 2.37
C PHE A 6 19.04 8.86 0.98
N ASN A 7 18.13 7.91 0.79
CA ASN A 7 17.89 7.28 -0.49
C ASN A 7 17.11 8.28 -1.33
N ILE A 8 17.81 8.90 -2.26
CA ILE A 8 17.27 9.92 -3.15
C ILE A 8 16.16 9.27 -4.00
N PRO A 9 14.87 9.63 -3.81
CA PRO A 9 13.78 8.91 -4.43
C PRO A 9 13.67 9.13 -5.95
N TRP A 10 14.49 9.97 -6.58
CA TRP A 10 14.46 10.21 -8.03
C TRP A 10 15.57 9.51 -8.83
N ILE A 11 16.45 8.75 -8.18
CA ILE A 11 17.45 7.92 -8.87
C ILE A 11 16.98 6.46 -8.82
N ILE A 12 16.37 6.01 -9.92
CA ILE A 12 15.96 4.61 -10.10
C ILE A 12 17.17 3.88 -10.68
N ASN A 13 17.76 2.94 -9.94
CA ASN A 13 18.82 2.10 -10.49
C ASN A 13 18.20 1.01 -11.37
N PRO A 14 18.38 1.03 -12.71
CA PRO A 14 17.74 0.07 -13.61
C PRO A 14 18.19 -1.39 -13.34
N SER A 15 19.35 -1.57 -12.70
CA SER A 15 19.86 -2.89 -12.29
C SER A 15 19.04 -3.54 -11.17
N GLU A 16 18.31 -2.77 -10.35
CA GLU A 16 17.47 -3.31 -9.27
C GLU A 16 16.10 -3.83 -9.77
N TYR A 17 15.75 -3.51 -11.02
CA TYR A 17 14.53 -3.98 -11.68
C TYR A 17 14.77 -5.17 -12.61
N ASN A 18 16.04 -5.55 -12.84
CA ASN A 18 16.38 -6.76 -13.56
C ASN A 18 16.35 -7.97 -12.63
N CYS A 19 15.16 -8.56 -12.47
CA CYS A 19 14.97 -9.74 -11.62
C CYS A 19 15.68 -11.01 -12.12
N SER A 20 16.21 -11.01 -13.36
CA SER A 20 17.02 -12.12 -13.90
C SER A 20 18.51 -12.00 -13.54
N GLY A 21 18.94 -10.86 -12.97
CA GLY A 21 20.36 -10.60 -12.70
C GLY A 21 20.92 -11.29 -11.45
N ARG A 22 20.08 -11.80 -10.55
CA ARG A 22 20.47 -12.36 -9.25
C ARG A 22 19.52 -13.45 -8.76
N SER A 23 19.98 -14.25 -7.81
CA SER A 23 19.16 -15.27 -7.13
C SER A 23 18.20 -14.65 -6.10
N LEU A 24 17.09 -15.35 -5.81
CA LEU A 24 16.01 -14.86 -4.93
C LEU A 24 16.50 -14.59 -3.49
N ASN A 25 17.39 -15.43 -2.96
CA ASN A 25 17.96 -15.27 -1.62
C ASN A 25 18.81 -13.99 -1.49
N GLU A 26 19.49 -13.58 -2.56
CA GLU A 26 20.28 -12.34 -2.57
C GLU A 26 19.36 -11.10 -2.53
N TRP A 27 18.21 -11.17 -3.19
CA TRP A 27 17.19 -10.11 -3.15
C TRP A 27 16.56 -9.97 -1.78
N GLU A 28 16.22 -11.07 -1.11
CA GLU A 28 15.67 -11.05 0.25
C GLU A 28 16.66 -10.47 1.27
N SER A 29 17.96 -10.77 1.13
CA SER A 29 18.99 -10.26 2.05
C SER A 29 19.18 -8.74 2.01
N ARG A 30 18.74 -8.07 0.93
CA ARG A 30 18.79 -6.59 0.80
C ARG A 30 17.56 -5.91 1.40
N GLY A 31 16.52 -6.67 1.71
CA GLY A 31 15.30 -6.17 2.31
C GLY A 31 15.56 -5.50 3.65
N SER A 32 15.22 -4.21 3.78
CA SER A 32 15.24 -3.52 5.06
C SER A 32 13.89 -3.68 5.74
N VAL A 33 13.86 -4.52 6.78
CA VAL A 33 12.68 -4.73 7.62
C VAL A 33 12.53 -3.55 8.58
N ASN A 34 11.40 -2.85 8.52
CA ASN A 34 11.08 -1.75 9.44
C ASN A 34 9.80 -2.06 10.21
N ASN A 35 9.97 -2.81 11.31
CA ASN A 35 8.85 -3.30 12.12
C ASN A 35 8.00 -2.17 12.72
N ILE A 36 8.63 -1.05 13.11
CA ILE A 36 7.91 0.10 13.72
C ILE A 36 6.90 0.67 12.73
N GLN A 37 7.33 0.86 11.48
CA GLN A 37 6.49 1.38 10.42
C GLN A 37 5.42 0.36 9.99
N GLY A 38 5.77 -0.93 9.97
CA GLY A 38 4.81 -2.01 9.74
C GLY A 38 3.67 -2.03 10.76
N TYR A 39 3.99 -1.94 12.07
CA TYR A 39 2.97 -1.86 13.12
C TYR A 39 2.10 -0.61 13.00
N TYR A 40 2.69 0.55 12.68
CA TYR A 40 1.93 1.78 12.49
C TYR A 40 0.87 1.63 11.39
N TYR A 41 1.23 1.10 10.22
CA TYR A 41 0.31 0.88 9.11
C TYR A 41 -0.73 -0.20 9.41
N ALA A 42 -0.34 -1.29 10.09
CA ALA A 42 -1.27 -2.36 10.45
C ALA A 42 -2.34 -1.89 11.45
N ILE A 43 -1.93 -1.15 12.48
CA ILE A 43 -2.84 -0.66 13.54
C ILE A 43 -3.77 0.41 12.98
N SER A 44 -3.21 1.43 12.31
CA SER A 44 -4.02 2.50 11.70
C SER A 44 -4.99 1.94 10.65
N GLY A 45 -4.50 1.05 9.78
CA GLY A 45 -5.33 0.34 8.79
C GLY A 45 -6.52 -0.38 9.41
N THR A 46 -6.27 -1.16 10.47
CA THR A 46 -7.34 -1.92 11.17
C THR A 46 -8.39 -1.00 11.78
N ILE A 47 -7.98 0.12 12.39
CA ILE A 47 -8.91 1.09 13.00
C ILE A 47 -9.82 1.70 11.93
N PHE A 48 -9.24 2.19 10.84
CA PHE A 48 -10.02 2.84 9.77
C PHE A 48 -10.96 1.86 9.06
N VAL A 49 -10.52 0.63 8.75
CA VAL A 49 -11.42 -0.39 8.18
C VAL A 49 -12.62 -0.64 9.10
N THR A 50 -12.38 -0.78 10.40
CA THR A 50 -13.44 -1.05 11.38
C THR A 50 -14.47 0.08 11.40
N ILE A 51 -14.03 1.33 11.38
CA ILE A 51 -14.91 2.50 11.35
C ILE A 51 -15.72 2.53 10.05
N TYR A 52 -15.08 2.35 8.90
CA TYR A 52 -15.77 2.33 7.59
C TYR A 52 -16.82 1.22 7.52
N VAL A 53 -16.50 0.01 7.97
CA VAL A 53 -17.45 -1.11 8.00
C VAL A 53 -18.65 -0.79 8.89
N MET A 54 -18.43 -0.22 10.08
CA MET A 54 -19.53 0.21 10.96
C MET A 54 -20.42 1.26 10.30
N CYS A 55 -19.84 2.23 9.59
CA CYS A 55 -20.58 3.24 8.85
C CYS A 55 -21.43 2.64 7.72
N LEU A 56 -20.88 1.70 6.94
CA LEU A 56 -21.61 1.04 5.86
C LEU A 56 -22.76 0.18 6.39
N ILE A 57 -22.56 -0.55 7.49
CA ILE A 57 -23.62 -1.33 8.15
C ILE A 57 -24.75 -0.40 8.62
N GLY A 58 -24.41 0.75 9.20
CA GLY A 58 -25.38 1.77 9.63
C GLY A 58 -26.22 2.30 8.46
N MET A 59 -25.56 2.63 7.34
CA MET A 59 -26.24 3.14 6.14
C MET A 59 -27.15 2.09 5.49
N PHE A 60 -26.71 0.83 5.44
CA PHE A 60 -27.50 -0.29 4.94
C PHE A 60 -28.73 -0.54 5.82
N ARG A 61 -28.56 -0.59 7.14
CA ARG A 61 -29.67 -0.84 8.08
C ARG A 61 -30.67 0.32 8.15
N GLY A 62 -30.21 1.54 7.91
CA GLY A 62 -31.06 2.72 7.85
C GLY A 62 -31.96 2.81 6.60
N ASN A 63 -31.81 1.93 5.62
CA ASN A 63 -32.49 2.04 4.30
C ASN A 63 -32.22 3.38 3.58
N LEU A 64 -31.07 4.02 3.84
CA LEU A 64 -30.70 5.29 3.19
C LEU A 64 -30.39 5.11 1.70
N LEU A 65 -30.15 3.88 1.24
CA LEU A 65 -29.83 3.52 -0.14
C LEU A 65 -30.97 3.75 -1.16
N LYS A 66 -32.15 4.20 -0.70
CA LYS A 66 -33.28 4.52 -1.58
C LYS A 66 -33.03 5.76 -2.44
N THR A 67 -32.14 6.66 -2.00
CA THR A 67 -31.78 7.86 -2.77
C THR A 67 -30.47 7.60 -3.52
N PRO A 68 -30.38 7.97 -4.82
CA PRO A 68 -29.18 7.70 -5.64
C PRO A 68 -27.90 8.32 -5.06
N CYS A 69 -28.00 9.48 -4.40
CA CYS A 69 -26.86 10.12 -3.73
C CYS A 69 -26.24 9.24 -2.63
N TYR A 70 -27.07 8.62 -1.79
CA TYR A 70 -26.59 7.71 -0.74
C TYR A 70 -26.07 6.39 -1.31
N CYS A 71 -26.57 5.94 -2.46
CA CYS A 71 -26.04 4.77 -3.17
C CYS A 71 -24.61 5.01 -3.65
N LEU A 72 -24.33 6.21 -4.20
CA LEU A 72 -22.97 6.61 -4.56
C LEU A 72 -22.05 6.75 -3.34
N MET A 73 -22.54 7.31 -2.24
CA MET A 73 -21.77 7.38 -0.98
C MET A 73 -21.43 5.99 -0.43
N PHE A 74 -22.35 5.03 -0.54
CA PHE A 74 -22.12 3.65 -0.13
C PHE A 74 -21.07 2.97 -1.00
N PHE A 75 -21.16 3.14 -2.33
CA PHE A 75 -20.14 2.63 -3.25
C PHE A 75 -18.77 3.26 -2.97
N ASN A 76 -18.72 4.57 -2.70
CA ASN A 76 -17.48 5.25 -2.35
C ASN A 76 -16.86 4.65 -1.08
N GLY A 77 -17.66 4.36 -0.05
CA GLY A 77 -17.16 3.70 1.16
C GLY A 77 -16.63 2.29 0.93
N ILE A 78 -17.15 1.54 -0.07
CA ILE A 78 -16.57 0.25 -0.47
C ILE A 78 -15.22 0.46 -1.15
N VAL A 79 -15.11 1.44 -2.04
CA VAL A 79 -13.85 1.80 -2.70
C VAL A 79 -12.81 2.24 -1.66
N ASP A 80 -13.21 3.02 -0.67
CA ASP A 80 -12.33 3.44 0.43
C ASP A 80 -11.81 2.24 1.24
N ILE A 81 -12.64 1.22 1.50
CA ILE A 81 -12.17 -0.01 2.17
C ILE A 81 -11.15 -0.77 1.30
N MET A 82 -11.43 -0.94 0.00
CA MET A 82 -10.49 -1.61 -0.91
C MET A 82 -9.15 -0.88 -0.98
N ASP A 83 -9.20 0.45 -1.02
CA ASP A 83 -8.02 1.28 -1.03
C ASP A 83 -7.26 1.18 0.30
N LEU A 84 -7.96 1.21 1.43
CA LEU A 84 -7.31 1.11 2.74
C LEU A 84 -6.64 -0.25 2.95
N VAL A 85 -7.25 -1.32 2.41
CA VAL A 85 -6.63 -2.65 2.33
C VAL A 85 -5.35 -2.57 1.49
N ALA A 86 -5.42 -1.95 0.32
CA ALA A 86 -4.28 -1.89 -0.58
C ALA A 86 -3.13 -1.01 -0.02
N GLY A 87 -3.45 0.17 0.50
CA GLY A 87 -2.48 1.15 0.98
C GLY A 87 -1.92 0.83 2.36
N SER A 88 -2.69 0.24 3.27
CA SER A 88 -2.24 -0.02 4.65
C SER A 88 -1.78 -1.46 4.84
N PHE A 89 -2.52 -2.46 4.37
CA PHE A 89 -2.18 -3.87 4.63
C PHE A 89 -1.05 -4.37 3.72
N PHE A 90 -1.05 -4.03 2.41
CA PHE A 90 0.12 -4.37 1.58
C PHE A 90 1.37 -3.62 2.03
N ALA A 91 1.25 -2.34 2.42
CA ALA A 91 2.38 -1.61 2.98
C ALA A 91 2.90 -2.24 4.28
N ALA A 92 2.02 -2.62 5.20
CA ALA A 92 2.41 -3.34 6.42
C ALA A 92 3.11 -4.68 6.09
N TYR A 93 2.58 -5.44 5.12
CA TYR A 93 3.19 -6.69 4.66
C TYR A 93 4.60 -6.47 4.09
N PHE A 94 4.79 -5.45 3.26
CA PHE A 94 6.11 -5.09 2.73
C PHE A 94 7.07 -4.66 3.84
N HIS A 95 6.57 -3.97 4.87
CA HIS A 95 7.39 -3.56 6.01
C HIS A 95 7.85 -4.71 6.91
N PHE A 96 7.01 -5.74 7.09
CA PHE A 96 7.38 -6.95 7.85
C PHE A 96 8.29 -7.88 7.04
N THR A 97 8.07 -7.99 5.73
CA THR A 97 8.85 -8.88 4.86
C THR A 97 10.15 -8.23 4.40
N GLY A 98 10.24 -6.90 4.41
CA GLY A 98 11.34 -6.16 3.77
C GLY A 98 11.37 -6.38 2.25
N ALA A 99 10.20 -6.62 1.63
CA ALA A 99 10.13 -7.08 0.25
C ALA A 99 10.75 -6.08 -0.73
N VAL A 100 11.58 -6.57 -1.64
CA VAL A 100 12.06 -5.83 -2.81
C VAL A 100 11.21 -6.21 -4.03
N PHE A 101 11.24 -5.37 -5.09
CA PHE A 101 10.43 -5.57 -6.30
C PHE A 101 10.50 -7.01 -6.85
N CYS A 102 11.72 -7.57 -6.90
CA CYS A 102 11.97 -8.88 -7.46
C CYS A 102 11.61 -10.07 -6.53
N THR A 103 11.30 -9.84 -5.25
CA THR A 103 10.83 -10.89 -4.34
C THR A 103 9.39 -11.28 -4.64
N SER A 104 8.53 -10.31 -4.99
CA SER A 104 7.11 -10.55 -5.26
C SER A 104 6.54 -9.58 -6.29
N VAL A 105 6.97 -9.74 -7.56
CA VAL A 105 6.59 -8.87 -8.68
C VAL A 105 5.07 -8.71 -8.78
N GLY A 106 4.30 -9.80 -8.64
CA GLY A 106 2.84 -9.75 -8.75
C GLY A 106 2.15 -8.93 -7.66
N ILE A 107 2.55 -9.11 -6.40
CA ILE A 107 1.98 -8.36 -5.26
C ILE A 107 2.34 -6.89 -5.40
N ASN A 108 3.55 -6.59 -5.85
CA ASN A 108 4.00 -5.23 -6.00
C ASN A 108 3.28 -4.48 -7.15
N TRP A 109 3.08 -5.15 -8.29
CA TRP A 109 2.29 -4.59 -9.38
C TRP A 109 0.84 -4.32 -8.97
N PHE A 110 0.25 -5.24 -8.22
CA PHE A 110 -1.12 -5.09 -7.71
C PHE A 110 -1.20 -3.92 -6.71
N ALA A 111 -0.30 -3.86 -5.73
CA ALA A 111 -0.24 -2.76 -4.77
C ALA A 111 -0.04 -1.41 -5.47
N GLY A 112 0.79 -1.39 -6.51
CA GLY A 112 1.01 -0.24 -7.38
C GLY A 112 -0.24 0.26 -8.10
N TYR A 113 -0.96 -0.62 -8.78
CA TYR A 113 -2.16 -0.23 -9.52
C TYR A 113 -3.23 0.38 -8.60
N PHE A 114 -3.42 -0.20 -7.41
CA PHE A 114 -4.34 0.33 -6.42
C PHE A 114 -3.84 1.66 -5.83
N SER A 115 -2.53 1.81 -5.64
CA SER A 115 -1.95 3.04 -5.12
C SER A 115 -1.92 4.18 -6.14
N TRP A 116 -1.93 3.89 -7.46
CA TRP A 116 -1.91 4.93 -8.51
C TRP A 116 -3.19 5.78 -8.50
N CYS A 117 -4.31 5.24 -8.03
CA CYS A 117 -5.52 6.01 -7.80
C CYS A 117 -5.40 7.02 -6.63
N LYS A 118 -4.34 6.93 -5.81
CA LYS A 118 -4.06 7.84 -4.71
C LYS A 118 -2.68 8.47 -4.84
N CYS A 119 -2.62 9.53 -5.65
CA CYS A 119 -1.44 10.39 -5.78
C CYS A 119 -1.03 11.14 -4.47
N MET A 120 -1.67 10.90 -3.32
CA MET A 120 -1.50 11.72 -2.11
C MET A 120 -1.23 11.00 -0.78
N ASP A 121 -1.21 9.66 -0.70
CA ASP A 121 -0.90 9.01 0.57
C ASP A 121 0.61 8.85 0.82
N GLY A 122 1.04 9.12 2.06
CA GLY A 122 2.44 9.08 2.51
C GLY A 122 3.15 7.73 2.38
N SER A 123 2.49 6.70 1.82
CA SER A 123 3.05 5.41 1.39
C SER A 123 3.90 5.52 0.11
N PHE A 124 3.81 6.67 -0.58
CA PHE A 124 4.50 7.00 -1.83
C PHE A 124 6.02 6.71 -1.87
N PRO A 125 6.82 6.96 -0.80
CA PRO A 125 8.24 6.64 -0.82
C PRO A 125 8.54 5.13 -0.87
N GLN A 126 7.60 4.28 -0.44
CA GLN A 126 7.79 2.83 -0.32
C GLN A 126 7.40 2.08 -1.59
N LEU A 127 6.28 2.45 -2.20
CA LEU A 127 5.91 1.95 -3.52
C LEU A 127 6.95 2.29 -4.59
N ARG A 128 7.59 3.46 -4.48
CA ARG A 128 8.71 3.83 -5.35
C ARG A 128 9.96 2.98 -5.11
N ARG A 129 10.22 2.59 -3.86
CA ARG A 129 11.28 1.62 -3.52
C ARG A 129 11.05 0.24 -4.14
N ALA A 130 9.80 -0.04 -4.46
CA ALA A 130 9.40 -1.21 -5.19
C ALA A 130 9.11 -0.92 -6.69
N GLY A 131 9.57 0.19 -7.26
CA GLY A 131 9.53 0.42 -8.71
C GLY A 131 8.33 1.11 -9.29
N PHE A 132 7.46 1.67 -8.47
CA PHE A 132 6.32 2.41 -8.98
C PHE A 132 6.69 3.87 -9.30
N GLU A 133 6.66 4.22 -10.58
CA GLU A 133 6.76 5.61 -11.04
C GLU A 133 5.44 6.36 -10.85
N PRO A 134 5.47 7.64 -10.45
CA PRO A 134 4.29 8.49 -10.53
C PRO A 134 3.99 8.81 -11.99
N GLY A 135 2.95 8.21 -12.56
CA GLY A 135 2.22 8.84 -13.66
C GLY A 135 1.21 9.81 -13.05
N CYS A 136 1.65 11.05 -12.80
CA CYS A 136 0.74 12.16 -12.61
C CYS A 136 0.67 12.96 -13.90
#